data_AF-A0A3T0Y3G7-F1
#
_entry.id   AF-A0A3T0Y3G7-F1
#
_cell.length_a   1.000
_cell.length_b   1.000
_cell.length_c   1.000
_cell.angle_alpha   90.00
_cell.angle_beta   90.00
_cell.angle_gamma   90.00
#
_symmetry.space_group_name_H-M   'P 1'
#
loop_
_entity.id
_entity.type
_entity.pdbx_description
1 polymer ?
#
loop_
_entity_poly.entity_id
_entity_poly.type
_entity_poly.pdbx_seq_one_letter_code
_entity_poly.pdbx_strand_id
1 'polypeptide(L)'
;MTTLLTGLAAYACALAGDTTGAAELVDEFERTPAEGARAMLLGGRVFVTATAALLGEVPGATAELISLAAAAEADQMKHLAVTALRLALLLGDTDAVGPLTRVLQDFQGVGTTGLLEFAMAAGTKDADAMVAAATTGGERGDVAFEYAGLSLAMQVAGEQGSTRSARAIQRRLVTLGKRWEGPVPPALVSASAAETTSRLTPTERKIVALVNEGYSNREIADAKNVSVRTVEGHLYRIFAKLGVNRREDLRES
;
A
#
# COMPACT_ATOMS: atom_id res chain seq x y z
N MET A 1 -15.37 23.37 7.07
CA MET A 1 -13.89 23.36 7.03
C MET A 1 -13.32 22.32 7.99
N THR A 2 -13.85 22.23 9.21
CA THR A 2 -13.53 21.20 10.22
C THR A 2 -13.67 19.76 9.69
N THR A 3 -14.74 19.44 8.98
CA THR A 3 -14.97 18.10 8.39
C THR A 3 -13.88 17.65 7.41
N LEU A 4 -13.45 18.51 6.48
CA LEU A 4 -12.37 18.20 5.55
C LEU A 4 -11.05 17.94 6.29
N LEU A 5 -10.71 18.80 7.25
CA LEU A 5 -9.47 18.69 8.02
C LEU A 5 -9.45 17.42 8.88
N THR A 6 -10.58 17.09 9.51
CA THR A 6 -10.70 15.88 10.34
C THR A 6 -10.52 14.62 9.49
N GLY A 7 -11.15 14.55 8.31
CA GLY A 7 -10.98 13.41 7.41
C GLY A 7 -9.55 13.28 6.88
N LEU A 8 -8.91 14.39 6.48
CA LEU A 8 -7.50 14.40 6.08
C LEU A 8 -6.57 13.95 7.21
N ALA A 9 -6.82 14.42 8.44
CA ALA A 9 -6.04 14.05 9.60
C ALA A 9 -6.18 12.57 9.94
N ALA A 10 -7.40 12.01 9.88
CA ALA A 10 -7.65 10.59 10.07
C ALA A 10 -6.85 9.75 9.07
N TYR A 11 -6.90 10.14 7.79
CA TYR A 11 -6.14 9.47 6.73
C TYR A 11 -4.64 9.57 6.95
N ALA A 12 -4.13 10.73 7.34
CA ALA A 12 -2.72 10.91 7.67
C ALA A 12 -2.28 10.04 8.86
N CYS A 13 -3.10 9.90 9.91
CA CYS A 13 -2.82 9.01 11.04
C CYS A 13 -2.85 7.54 10.63
N ALA A 14 -3.74 7.15 9.72
CA ALA A 14 -3.75 5.78 9.19
C ALA A 14 -2.49 5.48 8.37
N LEU A 15 -2.06 6.42 7.52
CA LEU A 15 -0.76 6.33 6.82
C LEU A 15 0.42 6.36 7.81
N ALA A 16 0.27 7.08 8.91
CA ALA A 16 0.98 7.01 10.20
C ALA A 16 1.40 5.62 10.69
N GLY A 17 0.49 4.66 10.52
CA GLY A 17 0.39 3.51 11.42
C GLY A 17 -0.23 3.84 12.79
N ASP A 18 -0.66 5.10 13.01
CA ASP A 18 -1.41 5.48 14.21
C ASP A 18 -2.89 5.13 14.02
N THR A 19 -3.18 3.84 14.15
CA THR A 19 -4.54 3.31 13.98
C THR A 19 -5.51 3.80 15.05
N THR A 20 -5.00 4.08 16.25
CA THR A 20 -5.83 4.59 17.36
C THR A 20 -6.25 6.03 17.11
N GLY A 21 -5.29 6.91 16.79
CA GLY A 21 -5.59 8.30 16.43
C GLY A 21 -6.46 8.40 15.17
N ALA A 22 -6.24 7.52 14.18
CA ALA A 22 -7.10 7.44 13.01
C ALA A 22 -8.56 7.11 13.38
N ALA A 23 -8.79 6.08 14.20
CA ALA A 23 -10.12 5.68 14.63
C ALA A 23 -10.84 6.79 15.44
N GLU A 24 -10.13 7.45 16.36
CA GLU A 24 -10.68 8.57 17.14
C GLU A 24 -11.15 9.73 16.24
N LEU A 25 -10.37 10.06 15.20
CA LEU A 25 -10.72 11.11 14.25
C LEU A 25 -11.86 10.70 13.31
N VAL A 26 -11.97 9.41 12.95
CA VAL A 26 -13.14 8.88 12.23
C VAL A 26 -14.39 9.03 13.10
N ASP A 27 -14.35 8.63 14.36
CA ASP A 27 -15.46 8.78 15.30
C ASP A 27 -15.85 10.25 15.54
N GLU A 28 -14.88 11.15 15.58
CA GLU A 28 -15.12 12.59 15.64
C GLU A 28 -15.83 13.10 14.36
N PHE A 29 -15.39 12.65 13.19
CA PHE A 29 -16.01 13.00 11.92
C PHE A 29 -17.47 12.57 11.86
N GLU A 30 -17.80 11.34 12.29
CA GLU A 30 -19.19 10.83 12.27
C GLU A 30 -20.11 11.55 13.26
N ARG A 31 -19.59 11.99 14.41
CA ARG A 31 -20.38 12.73 15.40
C ARG A 31 -20.56 14.21 15.06
N THR A 32 -19.70 14.76 14.20
CA THR A 32 -19.75 16.16 13.81
C THR A 32 -20.89 16.40 12.81
N PRO A 33 -21.85 17.30 13.11
CA PRO A 33 -22.91 17.64 12.17
C PRO A 33 -22.36 18.09 10.81
N ALA A 34 -22.95 17.56 9.73
CA ALA A 34 -22.52 17.86 8.37
C ALA A 34 -22.92 19.29 7.95
N GLU A 35 -22.12 20.27 8.37
CA GLU A 35 -22.35 21.69 8.08
C GLU A 35 -21.22 22.30 7.23
N GLY A 36 -21.61 23.14 6.27
CA GLY A 36 -20.69 23.91 5.43
C GLY A 36 -20.73 23.56 3.95
N ALA A 37 -19.68 23.96 3.23
CA ALA A 37 -19.60 23.80 1.78
C ALA A 37 -19.60 22.31 1.38
N ARG A 38 -20.45 21.96 0.40
CA ARG A 38 -20.57 20.61 -0.19
C ARG A 38 -19.21 19.97 -0.50
N ALA A 39 -18.29 20.73 -1.10
CA ALA A 39 -16.95 20.27 -1.45
C ALA A 39 -16.12 19.84 -0.23
N MET A 40 -16.24 20.55 0.90
CA MET A 40 -15.53 20.21 2.14
C MET A 40 -16.12 18.96 2.80
N LEU A 41 -17.45 18.82 2.78
CA LEU A 41 -18.14 17.65 3.32
C LEU A 41 -17.79 16.38 2.54
N LEU A 42 -17.89 16.46 1.21
CA LEU A 42 -17.56 15.35 0.32
C LEU A 42 -16.07 15.00 0.39
N GLY A 43 -15.21 16.02 0.44
CA GLY A 43 -13.76 15.83 0.60
C GLY A 43 -13.40 15.13 1.90
N GLY A 44 -13.97 15.56 3.03
CA GLY A 44 -13.76 14.90 4.32
C GLY A 44 -14.21 13.44 4.31
N ARG A 45 -15.40 13.17 3.75
CA ARG A 45 -15.94 11.81 3.61
C ARG A 45 -15.01 10.92 2.78
N VAL A 46 -14.48 11.40 1.64
CA VAL A 46 -13.51 10.66 0.82
C VAL A 46 -12.31 10.18 1.64
N PHE A 47 -11.72 11.03 2.48
CA PHE A 47 -10.57 10.64 3.28
C PHE A 47 -10.91 9.72 4.45
N VAL A 48 -12.09 9.89 5.08
CA VAL A 48 -12.59 8.95 6.10
C VAL A 48 -12.86 7.57 5.51
N THR A 49 -13.51 7.49 4.36
CA THR A 49 -13.76 6.22 3.66
C THR A 49 -12.44 5.56 3.24
N ALA A 50 -11.45 6.33 2.76
CA ALA A 50 -10.11 5.79 2.48
C ALA A 50 -9.39 5.31 3.73
N THR A 51 -9.60 5.96 4.88
CA THR A 51 -9.09 5.52 6.19
C THR A 51 -9.68 4.18 6.59
N ALA A 52 -11.00 4.03 6.53
CA ALA A 52 -11.69 2.78 6.83
C ALA A 52 -11.21 1.62 5.91
N ALA A 53 -10.95 1.92 4.63
CA ALA A 53 -10.38 0.95 3.69
C ALA A 53 -8.95 0.53 4.07
N LEU A 54 -8.09 1.48 4.48
CA LEU A 54 -6.72 1.19 4.95
C LEU A 54 -6.70 0.33 6.21
N LEU A 55 -7.63 0.58 7.13
CA LEU A 55 -7.73 -0.15 8.40
C LEU A 55 -8.44 -1.50 8.25
N GLY A 56 -9.10 -1.76 7.12
CA GLY A 56 -9.87 -2.99 6.88
C GLY A 56 -11.14 -3.09 7.72
N GLU A 57 -11.64 -1.97 8.23
CA GLU A 57 -12.77 -1.92 9.18
C GLU A 57 -14.13 -2.07 8.49
N VAL A 58 -14.23 -1.62 7.24
CA VAL A 58 -15.51 -1.53 6.52
C VAL A 58 -15.42 -2.28 5.18
N PRO A 59 -16.13 -3.41 5.02
CA PRO A 59 -16.26 -4.08 3.74
C PRO A 59 -16.87 -3.14 2.69
N GLY A 60 -16.25 -3.08 1.50
CA GLY A 60 -16.76 -2.26 0.39
C GLY A 60 -16.37 -0.78 0.45
N ALA A 61 -15.51 -0.35 1.37
CA ALA A 61 -15.05 1.04 1.45
C ALA A 61 -14.41 1.55 0.14
N THR A 62 -13.71 0.70 -0.61
CA THR A 62 -13.16 1.09 -1.93
C THR A 62 -14.24 1.32 -2.98
N ALA A 63 -15.32 0.53 -2.97
CA ALA A 63 -16.48 0.75 -3.83
C ALA A 63 -17.26 2.01 -3.43
N GLU A 64 -17.29 2.35 -2.15
CA GLU A 64 -17.83 3.62 -1.68
C GLU A 64 -17.00 4.81 -2.19
N LEU A 65 -15.67 4.72 -2.23
CA LEU A 65 -14.84 5.76 -2.86
C LEU A 65 -15.21 5.99 -4.34
N ILE A 66 -15.49 4.93 -5.10
CA ILE A 66 -15.96 5.05 -6.49
C ILE A 66 -17.33 5.76 -6.55
N SER A 67 -18.23 5.45 -5.60
CA SER A 67 -19.55 6.10 -5.50
C SER A 67 -19.43 7.58 -5.13
N LEU A 68 -18.52 7.93 -4.21
CA LEU A 68 -18.21 9.31 -3.83
C LEU A 68 -17.59 10.08 -5.01
N ALA A 69 -16.78 9.42 -5.84
CA ALA A 69 -16.26 10.01 -7.06
C ALA A 69 -17.39 10.35 -8.05
N ALA A 70 -18.35 9.43 -8.26
CA ALA A 70 -19.50 9.69 -9.12
C ALA A 70 -20.34 10.87 -8.61
N ALA A 71 -20.54 10.98 -7.29
CA ALA A 71 -21.20 12.13 -6.68
C ALA A 71 -20.41 13.43 -6.90
N ALA A 72 -19.07 13.39 -6.78
CA ALA A 72 -18.22 14.53 -7.06
C ALA A 72 -18.27 14.95 -8.54
N GLU A 73 -18.30 13.99 -9.48
CA GLU A 73 -18.47 14.28 -10.92
C GLU A 73 -19.82 14.95 -11.21
N ALA A 74 -20.92 14.45 -10.61
CA ALA A 74 -22.24 15.05 -10.74
C ALA A 74 -22.27 16.52 -10.25
N ASP A 75 -21.55 16.79 -9.17
CA ASP A 75 -21.38 18.14 -8.60
C ASP A 75 -20.29 18.98 -9.30
N GLN A 76 -19.76 18.53 -10.45
CA GLN A 76 -18.70 19.20 -11.23
C GLN A 76 -17.35 19.39 -10.48
N MET A 77 -17.10 18.58 -9.44
CA MET A 77 -15.89 18.61 -8.61
C MET A 77 -14.82 17.64 -9.13
N LYS A 78 -14.34 17.84 -10.37
CA LYS A 78 -13.43 16.89 -11.04
C LYS A 78 -12.18 16.53 -10.24
N HIS A 79 -11.53 17.50 -9.58
CA HIS A 79 -10.35 17.23 -8.73
C HIS A 79 -10.65 16.26 -7.59
N LEU A 80 -11.83 16.36 -6.99
CA LEU A 80 -12.24 15.49 -5.90
C LEU A 80 -12.62 14.10 -6.40
N ALA A 81 -13.26 14.01 -7.57
CA ALA A 81 -13.51 12.73 -8.24
C ALA A 81 -12.19 11.99 -8.56
N VAL A 82 -11.21 12.69 -9.14
CA VAL A 82 -9.86 12.13 -9.39
C VAL A 82 -9.22 11.65 -8.08
N THR A 83 -9.35 12.43 -7.00
CA THR A 83 -8.78 12.06 -5.69
C THR A 83 -9.40 10.77 -5.15
N ALA A 84 -10.74 10.66 -5.17
CA ALA A 84 -11.44 9.48 -4.69
C ALA A 84 -11.13 8.23 -5.52
N LEU A 85 -11.09 8.35 -6.86
CA LEU A 85 -10.76 7.25 -7.77
C LEU A 85 -9.29 6.82 -7.65
N ARG A 86 -8.38 7.78 -7.50
CA ARG A 86 -6.95 7.50 -7.23
C ARG A 86 -6.81 6.70 -5.93
N LEU A 87 -7.50 7.11 -4.86
CA LEU A 87 -7.46 6.38 -3.58
C LEU A 87 -8.02 4.97 -3.72
N ALA A 88 -9.18 4.81 -4.36
CA ALA A 88 -9.77 3.49 -4.61
C ALA A 88 -8.79 2.56 -5.35
N LEU A 89 -8.18 3.07 -6.44
CA LEU A 89 -7.20 2.31 -7.21
C LEU A 89 -5.97 1.95 -6.38
N LEU A 90 -5.38 2.91 -5.65
CA LEU A 90 -4.19 2.68 -4.82
C LEU A 90 -4.44 1.72 -3.65
N LEU A 91 -5.69 1.58 -3.22
CA LEU A 91 -6.14 0.60 -2.24
C LEU A 91 -6.47 -0.78 -2.86
N GLY A 92 -6.24 -0.93 -4.18
CA GLY A 92 -6.34 -2.21 -4.90
C GLY A 92 -7.64 -2.41 -5.67
N ASP A 93 -8.55 -1.44 -5.69
CA ASP A 93 -9.82 -1.57 -6.41
C ASP A 93 -9.69 -1.17 -7.88
N THR A 94 -9.54 -2.18 -8.75
CA THR A 94 -9.36 -1.98 -10.19
C THR A 94 -10.63 -1.51 -10.91
N ASP A 95 -11.80 -1.56 -10.28
CA ASP A 95 -13.04 -1.04 -10.89
C ASP A 95 -12.96 0.49 -11.04
N ALA A 96 -12.07 1.14 -10.29
CA ALA A 96 -11.77 2.57 -10.44
C ALA A 96 -11.06 2.92 -11.77
N VAL A 97 -10.42 1.96 -12.47
CA VAL A 97 -9.62 2.23 -13.68
C VAL A 97 -10.45 2.86 -14.79
N GLY A 98 -11.64 2.31 -15.05
CA GLY A 98 -12.54 2.81 -16.10
C GLY A 98 -12.98 4.26 -15.83
N PRO A 99 -13.59 4.54 -14.66
CA PRO A 99 -13.95 5.89 -14.27
C PRO A 99 -12.78 6.88 -14.23
N LEU A 100 -11.62 6.45 -13.72
CA LEU A 100 -10.44 7.29 -13.63
C LEU A 100 -9.90 7.66 -15.01
N THR A 101 -9.86 6.71 -15.94
CA THR A 101 -9.46 6.94 -17.33
C THR A 101 -10.38 7.99 -17.99
N ARG A 102 -11.70 7.84 -17.82
CA ARG A 102 -12.69 8.79 -18.35
C ARG A 102 -12.52 10.19 -17.76
N VAL A 103 -12.41 10.30 -16.44
CA VAL A 103 -12.35 11.63 -15.79
C VAL A 103 -11.04 12.35 -16.13
N LEU A 104 -9.95 11.62 -16.36
CA LEU A 104 -8.63 12.17 -16.69
C LEU A 104 -8.49 12.66 -18.14
N GLN A 105 -9.31 12.18 -19.09
CA GLN A 105 -9.24 12.61 -20.49
C GLN A 105 -9.38 14.13 -20.66
N ASP A 106 -10.26 14.75 -19.86
CA ASP A 106 -10.57 16.18 -19.93
C ASP A 106 -9.96 16.98 -18.78
N PHE A 107 -8.99 16.42 -18.07
CA PHE A 107 -8.48 16.98 -16.82
C PHE A 107 -7.05 17.52 -16.97
N GLN A 108 -6.93 18.83 -16.81
CA GLN A 108 -5.65 19.55 -16.83
C GLN A 108 -5.11 19.64 -15.41
N GLY A 109 -4.04 18.89 -15.11
CA GLY A 109 -3.43 18.87 -13.78
C GLY A 109 -2.01 18.32 -13.81
N VAL A 110 -1.19 18.71 -12.84
CA VAL A 110 0.15 18.14 -12.67
C VAL A 110 0.01 16.67 -12.25
N GLY A 111 0.75 15.77 -12.89
CA GLY A 111 0.76 14.33 -12.55
C GLY A 111 -0.34 13.48 -13.20
N THR A 112 -1.22 14.07 -14.02
CA THR A 112 -2.35 13.35 -14.67
C THR A 112 -1.89 12.28 -15.65
N THR A 113 -0.86 12.56 -16.45
CA THR A 113 -0.30 11.58 -17.40
C THR A 113 0.22 10.34 -16.67
N GLY A 114 0.98 10.52 -15.59
CA GLY A 114 1.52 9.40 -14.82
C GLY A 114 0.43 8.58 -14.11
N LEU A 115 -0.60 9.25 -13.59
CA LEU A 115 -1.76 8.58 -13.00
C LEU A 115 -2.58 7.79 -14.04
N LEU A 116 -2.75 8.34 -15.24
CA LEU A 116 -3.45 7.67 -16.34
C LEU A 116 -2.69 6.43 -16.81
N GLU A 117 -1.38 6.56 -17.06
CA GLU A 117 -0.51 5.44 -17.43
C GLU A 117 -0.54 4.34 -16.36
N PHE A 118 -0.48 4.72 -15.08
CA PHE A 118 -0.58 3.79 -13.96
C PHE A 118 -1.93 3.07 -13.92
N ALA A 119 -3.04 3.80 -14.09
CA ALA A 119 -4.38 3.21 -14.10
C ALA A 119 -4.56 2.20 -15.24
N MET A 120 -4.09 2.55 -16.44
CA MET A 120 -4.12 1.63 -17.59
C MET A 120 -3.29 0.37 -17.33
N ALA A 121 -2.07 0.52 -16.78
CA ALA A 121 -1.20 -0.60 -16.44
C ALA A 121 -1.82 -1.48 -15.33
N ALA A 122 -2.47 -0.89 -14.33
CA ALA A 122 -3.18 -1.63 -13.29
C ALA A 122 -4.35 -2.44 -13.87
N GLY A 123 -5.11 -1.87 -14.82
CA GLY A 123 -6.20 -2.55 -15.51
C GLY A 123 -5.74 -3.77 -16.33
N THR A 124 -4.54 -3.73 -16.90
CA THR A 124 -3.93 -4.87 -17.60
C THR A 124 -3.06 -5.75 -16.69
N LYS A 125 -2.97 -5.41 -15.40
CA LYS A 125 -2.07 -6.04 -14.41
C LYS A 125 -0.61 -6.07 -14.87
N ASP A 126 -0.15 -5.06 -15.60
CA ASP A 126 1.26 -4.96 -16.00
C ASP A 126 2.10 -4.32 -14.89
N ALA A 127 2.67 -5.15 -14.01
CA ALA A 127 3.44 -4.66 -12.86
C ALA A 127 4.66 -3.82 -13.25
N ASP A 128 5.33 -4.12 -14.37
CA ASP A 128 6.52 -3.37 -14.80
C ASP A 128 6.10 -1.99 -15.33
N ALA A 129 4.99 -1.89 -16.06
CA ALA A 129 4.43 -0.62 -16.50
C ALA A 129 3.89 0.22 -15.32
N MET A 130 3.27 -0.42 -14.32
CA MET A 130 2.85 0.25 -13.08
C MET A 130 4.04 0.87 -12.36
N VAL A 131 5.17 0.15 -12.26
CA VAL A 131 6.41 0.66 -11.66
C VAL A 131 6.95 1.87 -12.42
N ALA A 132 7.00 1.82 -13.75
CA ALA A 132 7.48 2.91 -14.58
C ALA A 132 6.63 4.18 -14.39
N ALA A 133 5.30 4.05 -14.42
CA ALA A 133 4.37 5.15 -14.24
C ALA A 133 4.46 5.77 -12.82
N ALA A 134 4.50 4.93 -11.79
CA ALA A 134 4.65 5.37 -10.39
C ALA A 134 5.99 6.11 -10.17
N THR A 135 7.09 5.57 -10.71
CA THR A 135 8.43 6.18 -10.63
C THR A 135 8.46 7.55 -11.30
N THR A 136 7.87 7.66 -12.50
CA THR A 136 7.79 8.93 -13.24
C THR A 136 6.99 9.98 -12.45
N GLY A 137 5.92 9.58 -11.77
CA GLY A 137 5.16 10.47 -10.89
C GLY A 137 5.98 10.96 -9.70
N GLY A 138 6.75 10.07 -9.07
CA GLY A 138 7.65 10.41 -7.97
C GLY A 138 8.80 11.34 -8.37
N GLU A 139 9.41 11.12 -9.55
CA GLU A 139 10.43 12.01 -10.11
C GLU A 139 9.90 13.43 -10.39
N ARG A 140 8.59 13.57 -10.58
CA ARG A 140 7.89 14.86 -10.73
C ARG A 140 7.40 15.45 -9.40
N GLY A 141 7.73 14.82 -8.26
CA GLY A 141 7.47 15.33 -6.91
C GLY A 141 6.34 14.64 -6.16
N ASP A 142 5.59 13.71 -6.77
CA ASP A 142 4.51 12.97 -6.08
C ASP A 142 5.06 11.67 -5.47
N VAL A 143 5.89 11.82 -4.44
CA VAL A 143 6.56 10.68 -3.76
C VAL A 143 5.53 9.75 -3.10
N ALA A 144 4.44 10.31 -2.58
CA ALA A 144 3.35 9.53 -2.00
C ALA A 144 2.67 8.63 -3.06
N PHE A 145 2.46 9.15 -4.27
CA PHE A 145 2.01 8.33 -5.40
C PHE A 145 3.00 7.22 -5.74
N GLU A 146 4.30 7.55 -5.85
CA GLU A 146 5.32 6.55 -6.19
C GLU A 146 5.29 5.41 -5.17
N TYR A 147 5.28 5.72 -3.87
CA TYR A 147 5.25 4.72 -2.83
C TYR A 147 4.00 3.83 -2.89
N ALA A 148 2.82 4.44 -2.98
CA ALA A 148 1.56 3.71 -3.03
C ALA A 148 1.43 2.88 -4.31
N GLY A 149 1.84 3.43 -5.45
CA GLY A 149 1.80 2.74 -6.74
C GLY A 149 2.75 1.54 -6.79
N LEU A 150 3.97 1.68 -6.24
CA LEU A 150 4.91 0.57 -6.12
C LEU A 150 4.41 -0.53 -5.17
N SER A 151 3.71 -0.16 -4.11
CA SER A 151 3.11 -1.13 -3.18
C SER A 151 2.03 -1.96 -3.85
N LEU A 152 1.15 -1.33 -4.63
CA LEU A 152 0.16 -2.06 -5.43
C LEU A 152 0.82 -2.92 -6.53
N ALA A 153 1.84 -2.39 -7.21
CA ALA A 153 2.60 -3.16 -8.21
C ALA A 153 3.29 -4.38 -7.59
N MET A 154 3.73 -4.30 -6.32
CA MET A 154 4.28 -5.43 -5.58
C MET A 154 3.24 -6.54 -5.41
N GLN A 155 2.02 -6.18 -4.99
CA GLN A 155 0.92 -7.13 -4.83
C GLN A 155 0.61 -7.81 -6.17
N VAL A 156 0.46 -7.04 -7.25
CA VAL A 156 0.21 -7.59 -8.59
C VAL A 156 1.34 -8.52 -9.05
N ALA A 157 2.61 -8.15 -8.84
CA ALA A 157 3.75 -9.01 -9.15
C ALA A 157 3.78 -10.29 -8.29
N GLY A 158 3.33 -10.20 -7.04
CA GLY A 158 3.17 -11.32 -6.11
C GLY A 158 2.13 -12.32 -6.58
N GLU A 159 0.93 -11.84 -6.94
CA GLU A 159 -0.17 -12.63 -7.50
C GLU A 159 0.24 -13.36 -8.79
N GLN A 160 1.10 -12.74 -9.61
CA GLN A 160 1.62 -13.34 -10.86
C GLN A 160 2.84 -14.25 -10.67
N GLY A 161 3.43 -14.29 -9.47
CA GLY A 161 4.65 -15.04 -9.19
C GLY A 161 5.93 -14.45 -9.83
N SER A 162 5.90 -13.19 -10.28
CA SER A 162 7.06 -12.54 -10.90
C SER A 162 8.13 -12.15 -9.85
N THR A 163 9.00 -13.11 -9.53
CA THR A 163 10.05 -12.91 -8.51
C THR A 163 11.05 -11.81 -8.89
N ARG A 164 11.29 -11.59 -10.18
CA ARG A 164 12.21 -10.54 -10.66
C ARG A 164 11.64 -9.14 -10.39
N SER A 165 10.39 -8.90 -10.81
CA SER A 165 9.71 -7.61 -10.63
C SER A 165 9.53 -7.31 -9.15
N ALA A 166 9.07 -8.29 -8.35
CA ALA A 166 8.93 -8.13 -6.89
C ALA A 166 10.25 -7.68 -6.22
N ARG A 167 11.38 -8.29 -6.58
CA ARG A 167 12.69 -7.87 -6.04
C ARG A 167 13.11 -6.46 -6.48
N ALA A 168 12.79 -6.07 -7.71
CA ALA A 168 13.10 -4.72 -8.20
C ALA A 168 12.28 -3.66 -7.46
N ILE A 169 10.98 -3.92 -7.28
CA ILE A 169 10.05 -3.07 -6.53
C ILE A 169 10.50 -2.92 -5.08
N GLN A 170 10.89 -4.03 -4.43
CA GLN A 170 11.34 -4.02 -3.03
C GLN A 170 12.56 -3.12 -2.84
N ARG A 171 13.55 -3.23 -3.74
CA ARG A 171 14.75 -2.35 -3.69
C ARG A 171 14.39 -0.89 -3.86
N ARG A 172 13.42 -0.58 -4.72
CA ARG A 172 12.97 0.80 -4.95
C ARG A 172 12.25 1.36 -3.72
N LEU A 173 11.30 0.60 -3.14
CA LEU A 173 10.60 0.98 -1.90
C LEU A 173 11.58 1.23 -0.75
N VAL A 174 12.59 0.37 -0.56
CA VAL A 174 13.64 0.59 0.46
C VAL A 174 14.44 1.86 0.19
N THR A 175 14.75 2.16 -1.08
CA THR A 175 15.49 3.38 -1.45
C THR A 175 14.66 4.64 -1.19
N LEU A 176 13.37 4.60 -1.50
CA LEU A 176 12.44 5.70 -1.22
C LEU A 176 12.26 5.92 0.28
N GLY A 177 12.08 4.85 1.06
CA GLY A 177 11.94 4.94 2.51
C GLY A 177 13.16 5.55 3.21
N LYS A 178 14.37 5.40 2.65
CA LYS A 178 15.57 6.07 3.16
C LYS A 178 15.62 7.57 2.87
N ARG A 179 14.92 8.03 1.83
CA ARG A 179 14.90 9.43 1.38
C ARG A 179 13.68 10.19 1.91
N TRP A 180 12.63 9.46 2.28
CA TRP A 180 11.38 10.00 2.78
C TRP A 180 11.38 10.05 4.31
N GLU A 181 11.26 11.24 4.88
CA GLU A 181 11.16 11.46 6.34
C GLU A 181 9.70 11.46 6.84
N GLY A 182 8.74 11.11 5.98
CA GLY A 182 7.32 11.00 6.33
C GLY A 182 6.89 9.55 6.61
N PRO A 183 5.63 9.35 7.01
CA PRO A 183 5.15 8.03 7.36
C PRO A 183 5.11 7.09 6.15
N VAL A 184 5.80 5.96 6.35
CA VAL A 184 5.73 4.65 5.69
C VAL A 184 4.38 3.96 5.76
N PRO A 185 3.37 4.04 4.85
CA PRO A 185 2.06 3.44 5.12
C PRO A 185 2.16 1.95 5.43
N PRO A 186 1.90 1.49 6.67
CA PRO A 186 2.09 0.09 7.05
C PRO A 186 1.09 -0.83 6.33
N ALA A 187 -0.11 -0.32 6.02
CA ALA A 187 -1.14 -1.05 5.28
C ALA A 187 -0.72 -1.41 3.83
N LEU A 188 0.16 -0.59 3.22
CA LEU A 188 0.74 -0.86 1.90
C LEU A 188 1.99 -1.75 1.97
N VAL A 189 2.57 -1.91 3.17
CA VAL A 189 3.68 -2.83 3.46
C VAL A 189 3.18 -4.21 3.92
N SER A 190 2.00 -4.30 4.55
CA SER A 190 1.45 -5.54 5.12
C SER A 190 1.06 -6.62 4.10
N ALA A 191 0.82 -6.26 2.84
CA ALA A 191 0.74 -7.25 1.75
C ALA A 191 2.08 -8.01 1.59
N SER A 192 3.20 -7.40 1.99
CA SER A 192 4.50 -8.06 2.04
C SER A 192 4.64 -9.00 3.24
N ALA A 193 4.25 -8.64 4.47
CA ALA A 193 4.50 -9.51 5.63
C ALA A 193 3.65 -10.80 5.64
N ALA A 194 2.37 -10.70 5.23
CA ALA A 194 1.47 -11.85 5.14
C ALA A 194 1.79 -12.77 3.94
N GLU A 195 2.35 -12.25 2.84
CA GLU A 195 2.80 -13.05 1.69
C GLU A 195 4.25 -13.54 1.81
N THR A 196 5.08 -12.85 2.58
CA THR A 196 6.49 -13.24 2.80
C THR A 196 6.56 -14.53 3.63
N THR A 197 5.59 -14.78 4.50
CA THR A 197 5.40 -16.07 5.19
C THR A 197 4.75 -17.15 4.31
N SER A 198 4.01 -16.79 3.24
CA SER A 198 3.40 -17.73 2.30
C SER A 198 4.39 -18.31 1.26
N ARG A 199 5.49 -17.59 0.96
CA ARG A 199 6.59 -18.04 0.08
C ARG A 199 7.57 -19.03 0.73
N LEU A 200 7.47 -19.20 2.06
CA LEU A 200 8.30 -20.14 2.80
C LEU A 200 7.63 -21.52 2.87
N THR A 201 8.40 -22.54 2.50
CA THR A 201 8.01 -23.93 2.71
C THR A 201 7.76 -24.18 4.21
N PRO A 202 6.97 -25.20 4.59
CA PRO A 202 6.70 -25.52 5.99
C PRO A 202 7.97 -25.68 6.84
N THR A 203 9.04 -26.20 6.23
CA THR A 203 10.34 -26.35 6.89
C THR A 203 11.03 -25.01 7.11
N GLU A 204 11.02 -24.13 6.11
CA GLU A 204 11.62 -22.80 6.22
C GLU A 204 10.89 -21.93 7.25
N ARG A 205 9.55 -21.99 7.33
CA ARG A 205 8.77 -21.32 8.38
C ARG A 205 9.18 -21.74 9.78
N LYS A 206 9.36 -23.06 9.99
CA LYS A 206 9.82 -23.59 11.28
C LYS A 206 11.24 -23.12 11.62
N ILE A 207 12.10 -22.92 10.63
CA ILE A 207 13.46 -22.39 10.86
C ILE A 207 13.39 -20.91 11.24
N VAL A 208 12.57 -20.10 10.56
CA VAL A 208 12.39 -18.68 10.90
C VAL A 208 11.82 -18.51 12.31
N ALA A 209 10.82 -19.32 12.70
CA ALA A 209 10.27 -19.28 14.06
C ALA A 209 11.35 -19.48 15.13
N LEU A 210 12.21 -20.50 14.97
CA LEU A 210 13.33 -20.75 15.90
C LEU A 210 14.36 -19.60 15.92
N VAL A 211 14.60 -18.94 14.78
CA VAL A 211 15.48 -17.77 14.72
C VAL A 211 14.91 -16.59 15.52
N ASN A 212 13.59 -16.37 15.42
CA ASN A 212 12.88 -15.31 16.13
C ASN A 212 12.80 -15.58 17.64
N GLU A 213 12.67 -16.85 18.03
CA GLU A 213 12.82 -17.31 19.42
C GLU A 213 14.26 -17.22 19.94
N GLY A 214 15.23 -17.00 19.05
CA GLY A 214 16.60 -16.67 19.39
C GLY A 214 17.63 -17.78 19.24
N TYR A 215 17.22 -18.95 18.73
CA TYR A 215 18.08 -20.14 18.59
C TYR A 215 19.20 -19.94 17.57
N SER A 216 20.44 -20.25 17.94
CA SER A 216 21.60 -20.27 17.04
C SER A 216 21.48 -21.34 15.94
N ASN A 217 22.28 -21.23 14.87
CA ASN A 217 22.28 -22.22 13.79
C ASN A 217 22.60 -23.65 14.29
N ARG A 218 23.39 -23.76 15.36
CA ARG A 218 23.74 -25.04 15.98
C ARG A 218 22.55 -25.63 16.73
N GLU A 219 21.85 -24.84 17.53
CA GLU A 219 20.66 -25.28 18.25
C GLU A 219 19.51 -25.64 17.29
N ILE A 220 19.36 -24.92 16.18
CA ILE A 220 18.41 -25.27 15.12
C ILE A 220 18.78 -26.60 14.45
N ALA A 221 20.07 -26.81 14.18
CA ALA A 221 20.58 -28.04 13.58
C ALA A 221 20.29 -29.25 14.48
N ASP A 222 20.55 -29.11 15.78
CA ASP A 222 20.27 -30.12 16.80
C ASP A 222 18.76 -30.38 16.91
N ALA A 223 17.93 -29.33 16.99
CA ALA A 223 16.47 -29.44 17.08
C ALA A 223 15.81 -30.08 15.83
N LYS A 224 16.47 -29.99 14.66
CA LYS A 224 15.98 -30.57 13.39
C LYS A 224 16.71 -31.86 13.00
N ASN A 225 17.68 -32.30 13.78
CA ASN A 225 18.55 -33.44 13.50
C ASN A 225 19.21 -33.38 12.10
N VAL A 226 19.79 -32.22 11.77
CA VAL A 226 20.50 -31.96 10.50
C VAL A 226 21.85 -31.32 10.76
N SER A 227 22.69 -31.17 9.73
CA SER A 227 23.97 -30.46 9.88
C SER A 227 23.76 -28.94 9.97
N VAL A 228 24.67 -28.24 10.66
CA VAL A 228 24.72 -26.76 10.68
C VAL A 228 24.78 -26.18 9.27
N ARG A 229 25.54 -26.81 8.37
CA ARG A 229 25.64 -26.40 6.97
C ARG A 229 24.31 -26.51 6.22
N THR A 230 23.47 -27.48 6.57
CA THR A 230 22.11 -27.61 6.04
C THR A 230 21.25 -26.43 6.49
N VAL A 231 21.34 -26.05 7.77
CA VAL A 231 20.63 -24.88 8.32
C VAL A 231 21.09 -23.59 7.64
N GLU A 232 22.39 -23.39 7.46
CA GLU A 232 22.94 -22.24 6.71
C GLU A 232 22.41 -22.18 5.27
N GLY A 233 22.32 -23.34 4.59
CA GLY A 233 21.74 -23.42 3.26
C GLY A 233 20.25 -23.07 3.22
N HIS A 234 19.48 -23.47 4.24
CA HIS A 234 18.09 -23.04 4.39
C HIS A 234 17.98 -21.54 4.66
N LEU A 235 18.79 -21.00 5.58
CA LEU A 235 18.80 -19.57 5.89
C LEU A 235 19.19 -18.73 4.67
N TYR A 236 20.16 -19.17 3.87
CA TYR A 236 20.50 -18.51 2.61
C TYR A 236 19.31 -18.43 1.65
N ARG A 237 18.56 -19.53 1.49
CA ARG A 237 17.34 -19.55 0.66
C ARG A 237 16.23 -18.68 1.25
N ILE A 238 16.09 -18.67 2.57
CA ILE A 238 15.16 -17.81 3.29
C ILE A 238 15.51 -16.34 3.05
N PHE A 239 16.75 -15.92 3.30
CA PHE A 239 17.24 -14.56 3.01
C PHE A 239 16.94 -14.14 1.57
N ALA A 240 17.24 -15.03 0.61
CA ALA A 240 16.94 -14.78 -0.80
C ALA A 240 15.44 -14.71 -1.13
N LYS A 241 14.58 -15.38 -0.36
CA LYS A 241 13.11 -15.36 -0.50
C LYS A 241 12.48 -14.14 0.17
N LEU A 242 12.99 -13.73 1.32
CA LEU A 242 12.48 -12.60 2.12
C LEU A 242 13.16 -11.27 1.78
N GLY A 243 14.21 -11.28 0.97
CA GLY A 243 14.90 -10.06 0.52
C GLY A 243 15.76 -9.39 1.60
N VAL A 244 16.04 -10.10 2.69
CA VAL A 244 16.89 -9.63 3.78
C VAL A 244 18.33 -10.12 3.59
N ASN A 245 19.30 -9.42 4.19
CA ASN A 245 20.72 -9.74 4.02
C ASN A 245 21.39 -10.23 5.30
N ARG A 246 20.76 -9.99 6.46
CA ARG A 246 21.29 -10.37 7.77
C ARG A 246 20.26 -11.16 8.55
N ARG A 247 20.79 -11.98 9.46
CA ARG A 247 19.98 -12.75 10.42
C ARG A 247 19.22 -11.84 11.39
N GLU A 248 19.79 -10.69 11.73
CA GLU A 248 19.17 -9.66 12.57
C GLU A 248 17.85 -9.17 11.94
N ASP A 249 17.86 -8.93 10.63
CA ASP A 249 16.70 -8.49 9.86
C ASP A 249 15.49 -9.46 9.94
N LEU A 250 15.73 -10.75 10.24
CA LEU A 250 14.64 -11.73 10.42
C LEU A 250 13.87 -11.55 11.72
N ARG A 251 14.51 -10.99 12.76
CA ARG A 251 13.89 -10.81 14.08
C ARG A 251 12.94 -9.61 14.13
N GLU A 252 13.06 -8.71 13.16
CA GLU A 252 12.26 -7.48 13.04
C GLU A 252 11.17 -7.59 11.96
N SER A 253 11.05 -8.76 11.31
CA SER A 253 10.05 -9.08 10.26
C SER A 253 8.94 -9.97 10.79
#